data_AF-A0AA37IY17-F1
#
_entry.id   AF-A0AA37IY17-F1
#
_cell.length_a   1.000
_cell.length_b   1.000
_cell.length_c   1.000
_cell.angle_alpha   90.00
_cell.angle_beta   90.00
_cell.angle_gamma   90.00
#
_symmetry.space_group_name_H-M   'P 1'
#
loop_
_entity.id
_entity.type
_entity.pdbx_description
1 polymer ?
#
loop_
_entity_poly.entity_id
_entity_poly.type
_entity_poly.pdbx_seq_one_letter_code
_entity_poly.pdbx_strand_id
1 'polypeptide(L)'
;MAEYRLKPGRLGRKVLDTYQKTEQAFAEKFLQEDPDSPSGYRLKTGKTGEQAVRAYAKIQQGAVGAYKKVENAFVDRFLEKTEEAHPEDPTHIQEN
;
A
#
# COMPACT_ATOMS: atom_id res chain seq x y z
N MET A 1 26.02 1.04 -5.06
CA MET A 1 26.40 2.20 -4.21
C MET A 1 26.40 1.73 -2.77
N ALA A 2 27.43 2.03 -1.98
CA ALA A 2 27.48 1.62 -0.57
C ALA A 2 26.76 2.65 0.30
N GLU A 3 25.84 2.18 1.15
CA GLU A 3 25.10 3.01 2.09
C GLU A 3 25.93 3.14 3.38
N TYR A 4 26.34 4.36 3.71
CA TYR A 4 27.16 4.65 4.90
C TYR A 4 26.27 5.24 5.99
N ARG A 5 26.31 4.65 7.19
CA ARG A 5 25.64 5.18 8.38
C ARG A 5 26.64 5.44 9.50
N LEU A 6 26.51 6.62 10.13
CA LEU A 6 27.29 6.98 11.31
C LEU A 6 27.00 6.00 12.45
N LYS A 7 28.06 5.46 13.07
CA LYS A 7 27.93 4.64 14.28
C LYS A 7 27.57 5.55 15.45
N PRO A 8 26.39 5.40 16.08
CA PRO A 8 26.05 6.21 17.25
C PRO A 8 27.02 5.87 18.39
N GLY A 9 27.75 6.88 18.86
CA GLY A 9 28.53 6.80 20.10
C GLY A 9 27.63 6.58 21.31
N ARG A 10 28.20 6.49 22.52
CA ARG A 10 27.45 6.17 23.75
C ARG A 10 26.27 7.12 24.03
N LEU A 11 26.46 8.42 23.77
CA LEU A 11 25.41 9.43 23.89
C LEU A 11 24.30 9.20 22.85
N GLY A 12 24.68 8.96 21.59
CA GLY A 12 23.74 8.67 20.51
C GLY A 12 22.90 7.42 20.76
N ARG A 13 23.50 6.36 21.33
CA ARG A 13 22.75 5.16 21.73
C ARG A 13 21.69 5.45 22.79
N LYS A 14 22.02 6.21 23.85
CA LYS A 14 21.03 6.59 24.87
C LYS A 14 19.84 7.36 24.29
N VAL A 15 20.09 8.25 23.34
CA VAL A 15 19.03 8.99 22.65
C VAL A 15 18.15 8.05 21.84
N LEU A 16 18.75 7.15 21.05
CA LEU A 16 18.03 6.15 20.26
C LEU A 16 17.19 5.21 21.14
N ASP A 17 17.75 4.74 22.25
CA ASP A 17 17.03 3.85 23.18
C ASP A 17 15.80 4.56 23.79
N THR A 18 15.94 5.84 24.12
CA THR A 18 14.84 6.65 24.69
C THR A 18 13.75 6.88 23.65
N TYR A 19 14.15 7.18 22.41
CA TYR A 19 13.24 7.35 21.30
C TYR A 19 12.50 6.04 20.99
N GLN A 20 13.21 4.92 20.89
CA GLN A 20 12.63 3.60 20.63
C GLN A 20 11.62 3.20 21.72
N LYS A 21 11.91 3.48 23.00
CA LYS A 21 10.95 3.24 24.10
C LYS A 21 9.68 4.07 23.94
N THR A 22 9.83 5.33 23.51
CA THR A 22 8.69 6.22 23.28
C THR A 22 7.84 5.73 22.11
N GLU A 23 8.48 5.29 21.02
CA GLU A 23 7.80 4.69 19.87
C GLU A 23 7.06 3.40 20.25
N GLN A 24 7.69 2.52 21.02
CA GLN A 24 7.07 1.29 21.51
C GLN A 24 5.83 1.59 22.37
N ALA A 25 5.93 2.53 23.31
CA ALA A 25 4.80 2.92 24.15
C ALA A 25 3.65 3.52 23.33
N PHE A 26 3.96 4.33 22.31
CA PHE A 26 2.95 4.85 21.39
C PHE A 26 2.28 3.73 20.59
N ALA A 27 3.07 2.86 19.97
CA ALA A 27 2.56 1.75 19.17
C ALA A 27 1.69 0.81 20.00
N GLU A 28 2.12 0.45 21.21
CA GLU A 28 1.32 -0.38 22.12
C GLU A 28 0.01 0.31 22.51
N LYS A 29 0.03 1.62 22.74
CA LYS A 29 -1.17 2.34 23.18
C LYS A 29 -2.19 2.56 22.06
N PHE A 30 -1.73 2.88 20.85
CA PHE A 30 -2.59 3.39 19.79
C PHE A 30 -2.68 2.50 18.56
N LEU A 31 -1.78 1.53 18.37
CA LEU A 31 -1.73 0.70 17.18
C LEU A 31 -2.02 -0.76 17.50
N GLN A 32 -2.53 -1.47 16.50
CA GLN A 32 -2.69 -2.91 16.47
C GLN A 32 -2.30 -3.42 15.10
N GLU A 33 -1.80 -4.66 15.05
CA GLU A 33 -1.46 -5.31 13.78
C GLU A 33 -2.69 -5.45 12.89
N ASP A 34 -2.49 -5.22 11.60
CA ASP A 34 -3.49 -5.38 10.57
C ASP A 34 -2.81 -5.79 9.25
N PRO A 35 -2.98 -7.05 8.80
CA PRO A 35 -2.36 -7.54 7.57
C PRO A 35 -2.89 -6.84 6.31
N ASP A 36 -4.06 -6.21 6.39
CA ASP A 36 -4.67 -5.49 5.27
C ASP A 36 -4.19 -4.02 5.19
N SER A 37 -3.44 -3.54 6.19
CA SER A 37 -2.87 -2.19 6.19
C SER A 37 -1.55 -2.14 5.41
N PRO A 38 -1.29 -1.13 4.57
CA PRO A 38 -0.01 -0.96 3.87
C PRO A 38 1.21 -0.90 4.81
N SER A 39 1.02 -0.45 6.05
CA SER A 39 2.09 -0.39 7.06
C SER A 39 2.15 -1.61 7.97
N GLY A 40 1.22 -2.57 7.83
CA GLY A 40 1.04 -3.70 8.75
C GLY A 40 0.36 -3.34 10.08
N TYR A 41 -0.02 -2.08 10.29
CA TYR A 41 -0.67 -1.61 11.51
C TYR A 41 -1.86 -0.72 11.20
N ARG A 42 -2.87 -0.74 12.09
CA ARG A 42 -3.95 0.25 12.12
C ARG A 42 -4.13 0.82 13.52
N LEU A 43 -4.87 1.92 13.63
CA LEU A 43 -5.24 2.47 14.93
C LEU A 43 -6.16 1.50 15.68
N LYS A 44 -5.88 1.32 16.97
CA LYS A 44 -6.81 0.74 17.93
C LYS A 44 -8.04 1.62 17.98
N THR A 45 -9.18 1.02 17.67
CA THR A 45 -10.48 1.69 17.75
C THR A 45 -11.36 0.92 18.72
N GLY A 46 -12.18 1.62 19.51
CA GLY A 46 -13.21 0.96 20.31
C GLY A 46 -14.27 0.31 19.40
N LYS A 47 -15.16 -0.51 19.98
CA LYS A 47 -16.20 -1.25 19.24
C LYS A 47 -16.97 -0.40 18.22
N THR A 48 -17.33 0.83 18.58
CA THR A 48 -18.04 1.77 17.70
C THR A 48 -17.18 2.20 16.50
N GLY A 49 -15.89 2.47 16.73
CA GLY A 49 -14.96 2.82 15.65
C GLY A 49 -14.71 1.65 14.70
N GLU A 50 -14.58 0.42 15.24
CA GLU A 50 -14.46 -0.78 14.41
C GLU A 50 -15.70 -1.00 13.53
N GLN A 51 -16.90 -0.79 14.08
CA GLN A 51 -18.13 -0.87 13.31
C GLN A 51 -18.19 0.18 12.19
N ALA A 52 -17.77 1.42 12.48
CA ALA A 52 -17.71 2.48 11.47
C ALA A 52 -16.74 2.15 10.34
N VAL A 53 -15.53 1.68 10.66
CA VAL A 53 -14.53 1.24 9.66
C VAL A 53 -15.09 0.11 8.79
N ARG A 54 -15.72 -0.90 9.40
CA ARG A 54 -16.32 -2.01 8.65
C ARG A 54 -17.47 -1.56 7.76
N ALA A 55 -18.31 -0.65 8.23
CA ALA A 55 -19.42 -0.11 7.44
C ALA A 55 -18.89 0.65 6.21
N TYR A 56 -17.88 1.50 6.41
CA TYR A 56 -17.23 2.22 5.32
C TYR A 56 -16.60 1.27 4.30
N ALA A 57 -15.84 0.28 4.76
CA ALA A 57 -15.22 -0.72 3.89
C ALA A 57 -16.24 -1.48 3.04
N LYS A 58 -17.39 -1.86 3.62
CA LYS A 58 -18.48 -2.52 2.87
C LYS A 58 -19.06 -1.62 1.78
N ILE A 59 -19.30 -0.35 2.09
CA ILE A 59 -19.82 0.62 1.12
C ILE A 59 -18.82 0.80 -0.03
N GLN A 60 -17.54 0.97 0.30
CA GLN A 60 -16.47 1.09 -0.69
C GLN A 60 -16.39 -0.14 -1.59
N GLN A 61 -16.39 -1.35 -1.03
CA GLN A 61 -16.37 -2.60 -1.81
C GLN A 61 -17.58 -2.73 -2.72
N GLY A 62 -18.78 -2.35 -2.24
CA GLY A 62 -19.99 -2.33 -3.05
C GLY A 62 -19.89 -1.37 -4.24
N ALA A 63 -19.44 -0.14 -4.00
CA ALA A 63 -19.28 0.87 -5.04
C ALA A 63 -18.23 0.45 -6.09
N VAL A 64 -17.02 0.07 -5.65
CA VAL A 64 -15.94 -0.39 -6.55
C VAL A 64 -16.38 -1.64 -7.32
N GLY A 65 -17.07 -2.57 -6.66
CA GLY A 65 -17.60 -3.76 -7.32
C GLY A 65 -18.62 -3.44 -8.40
N ALA A 66 -19.51 -2.45 -8.17
CA ALA A 66 -20.46 -1.99 -9.17
C ALA A 66 -19.75 -1.37 -10.38
N TYR A 67 -18.76 -0.49 -10.15
CA TYR A 67 -17.96 0.08 -11.22
C TYR A 67 -17.25 -1.00 -12.04
N LYS A 68 -16.60 -1.96 -11.40
CA LYS A 68 -15.93 -3.09 -12.08
C LYS A 68 -16.89 -3.92 -12.93
N LYS A 69 -18.14 -4.11 -12.51
CA LYS A 69 -19.13 -4.83 -13.32
C LYS A 69 -19.46 -4.08 -14.61
N VAL A 70 -19.63 -2.76 -14.51
CA VAL A 70 -19.88 -1.91 -15.67
C VAL A 70 -18.67 -1.92 -16.61
N GLU A 71 -17.47 -1.77 -16.05
CA GLU A 71 -16.21 -1.83 -16.78
C GLU A 71 -16.06 -3.17 -17.52
N ASN A 72 -16.25 -4.30 -16.83
CA ASN A 72 -16.17 -5.62 -17.46
C ASN A 72 -17.21 -5.77 -18.58
N ALA A 73 -18.46 -5.38 -18.34
CA ALA A 73 -19.50 -5.45 -19.37
C ALA A 73 -19.18 -4.56 -20.60
N PHE A 74 -18.52 -3.42 -20.38
CA PHE A 74 -18.05 -2.57 -21.46
C PHE A 74 -16.91 -3.23 -22.24
N VAL A 75 -15.89 -3.75 -21.55
CA VAL A 75 -14.77 -4.47 -22.15
C VAL A 75 -15.29 -5.65 -22.98
N ASP A 76 -16.16 -6.49 -22.41
CA ASP A 76 -16.73 -7.66 -23.07
C ASP A 76 -17.58 -7.29 -24.30
N ARG A 77 -18.25 -6.13 -24.27
CA ARG A 77 -19.16 -5.70 -25.34
C ARG A 77 -18.45 -5.00 -26.49
N PHE A 78 -17.38 -4.27 -26.20
CA PHE A 78 -16.81 -3.30 -27.15
C PHE A 78 -15.33 -3.54 -27.48
N LEU A 79 -14.61 -4.36 -26.71
CA LEU A 79 -13.17 -4.57 -26.90
C LEU A 79 -12.87 -6.06 -27.17
N GLU A 80 -11.83 -6.31 -27.96
CA GLU A 80 -11.26 -7.64 -28.16
C GLU A 80 -9.83 -7.63 -27.59
N LYS A 81 -9.41 -8.74 -26.95
CA LYS A 81 -8.02 -8.88 -26.49
C LYS A 81 -7.13 -9.17 -27.70
N THR A 82 -6.22 -8.26 -28.02
CA THR A 82 -5.14 -8.53 -28.96
C THR A 82 -4.07 -9.35 -28.26
N GLU A 83 -3.70 -10.52 -28.77
CA GLU A 83 -2.47 -11.19 -28.33
C GLU A 83 -1.26 -10.40 -28.87
N GLU A 84 -0.53 -9.81 -27.92
CA GLU A 84 0.80 -9.18 -27.98
C GLU A 84 1.07 -8.01 -28.94
N ALA A 85 1.51 -6.90 -28.34
CA ALA A 85 2.63 -6.15 -28.87
C ALA A 85 3.60 -5.84 -27.71
N HIS A 86 4.55 -6.74 -27.47
CA HIS A 86 5.85 -6.34 -26.96
C HIS A 86 6.93 -7.05 -27.78
N PRO A 87 7.57 -6.30 -28.69
CA PRO A 87 9.00 -6.44 -28.90
C PRO A 87 9.67 -5.14 -28.45
N GLU A 88 10.57 -5.27 -27.48
CA GLU A 88 11.65 -4.30 -27.25
C GLU A 88 12.45 -4.13 -28.56
N ASP A 89 12.67 -2.88 -29.02
CA ASP A 89 13.80 -2.25 -29.77
C ASP A 89 14.63 -3.05 -30.84
N PRO A 90 15.53 -2.47 -31.67
CA PRO A 90 15.64 -1.17 -32.35
C PRO A 90 16.00 -1.31 -33.88
N THR A 91 16.11 -0.20 -34.63
CA THR A 91 16.82 -0.05 -35.94
C THR A 91 16.49 -0.97 -37.14
N HIS A 92 15.80 -0.44 -38.17
CA HIS A 92 16.19 -0.69 -39.57
C HIS A 92 15.78 0.49 -40.45
N ILE A 93 16.79 1.07 -41.10
CA ILE A 93 16.69 2.13 -42.11
C ILE A 93 16.22 1.45 -43.40
N GLN A 94 15.25 2.03 -44.11
CA GLN A 94 15.11 1.78 -45.54
C GLN A 94 14.96 3.12 -46.27
N GLU A 95 15.98 3.38 -47.08
CA GLU A 95 16.09 4.46 -48.04
C GLU A 95 14.90 4.49 -49.00
N ASN A 96 14.47 5.70 -49.36
CA ASN A 96 14.07 6.08 -50.71
C ASN A 96 14.29 7.58 -50.90
#